data_AF-A8RTS9-F1
#
_entry.id   AF-A8RTS9-F1
#
_cell.length_a   1.000
_cell.length_b   1.000
_cell.length_c   1.000
_cell.angle_alpha   90.00
_cell.angle_beta   90.00
_cell.angle_gamma   90.00
#
_symmetry.space_group_name_H-M   'P 1'
#
loop_
_entity.id
_entity.type
_entity.pdbx_description
1 polymer ?
#
loop_
_entity_poly.entity_id
_entity_poly.type
_entity_poly.pdbx_seq_one_letter_code
_entity_poly.pdbx_strand_id
1 'polypeptide(L)'
;MNGVKKETVLQGFLDFNPNKILGEIAYDDGFMRTSVSPFDQEEVEYRGLQSQIGQLLRTVLNELFPMVETIKIKRWDLAVDVPYGRDCVQLIKDNRKYSQFYKSAQDFTEYLGCMSAPGRVKVYNKQIEAGLDYPLTRIEVTLDSLDYIDCCRCWPNVYTRKVIDLAESKVMVQLLAEQPVDRMDYYLRQMSAPTKRRYKALLLDRPFEIEGPIFNKLRSQLLRYQEGNFYE
;
A
#
# COMPACT_ATOMS: atom_id res chain seq x y z
N MET A 1 12.46 -26.70 9.27
CA MET A 1 13.15 -26.34 8.01
C MET A 1 12.16 -26.52 6.88
N ASN A 2 11.57 -25.44 6.37
CA ASN A 2 10.49 -25.53 5.38
C ASN A 2 11.07 -25.47 3.96
N GLY A 3 10.96 -26.61 3.26
CA GLY A 3 10.75 -26.75 1.83
C GLY A 3 11.42 -25.75 0.89
N VAL A 4 12.71 -25.92 0.64
CA VAL A 4 13.34 -25.40 -0.58
C VAL A 4 13.04 -26.41 -1.70
N LYS A 5 12.14 -26.06 -2.62
CA LYS A 5 11.92 -26.86 -3.83
C LYS A 5 13.17 -26.77 -4.72
N LYS A 6 13.54 -27.86 -5.40
CA LYS A 6 14.69 -27.89 -6.34
C LYS A 6 14.62 -26.78 -7.42
N GLU A 7 13.42 -26.34 -7.77
CA GLU A 7 13.16 -25.25 -8.73
C GLU A 7 13.60 -23.86 -8.25
N THR A 8 13.72 -23.65 -6.93
CA THR A 8 14.11 -22.35 -6.35
C THR A 8 15.62 -22.11 -6.39
N VAL A 9 16.43 -23.14 -6.71
CA VAL A 9 17.91 -23.04 -6.74
C VAL A 9 18.41 -22.16 -7.89
N LEU A 10 17.63 -22.04 -8.98
CA LEU A 10 17.93 -21.15 -10.11
C LEU A 10 17.22 -19.78 -10.03
N GLN A 11 16.34 -19.58 -9.06
CA GLN A 11 15.72 -18.28 -8.80
C GLN A 11 16.63 -17.50 -7.84
N GLY A 12 17.63 -16.82 -8.39
CA GLY A 12 18.38 -15.81 -7.63
C GLY A 12 17.39 -14.77 -7.11
N PHE A 13 17.17 -14.73 -5.80
CA PHE A 13 16.36 -13.70 -5.18
C PHE A 13 17.29 -12.57 -4.75
N LEU A 14 17.28 -11.46 -5.48
CA LEU A 14 17.97 -10.25 -5.04
C LEU A 14 17.05 -9.48 -4.09
N ASP A 15 17.29 -9.63 -2.79
CA ASP A 15 16.64 -8.82 -1.75
C ASP A 15 17.43 -7.51 -1.58
N PHE A 16 16.91 -6.41 -2.14
CA PHE A 16 17.53 -5.09 -2.01
C PHE A 16 17.17 -4.50 -0.65
N ASN A 17 17.92 -4.89 0.39
CA ASN A 17 17.85 -4.28 1.71
C ASN A 17 19.01 -3.28 1.82
N PRO A 18 18.76 -1.95 1.82
CA PRO A 18 19.81 -0.93 1.90
C PRO A 18 20.79 -1.15 3.06
N ASN A 19 20.33 -1.70 4.18
CA ASN A 19 21.16 -2.02 5.36
C ASN A 19 22.17 -3.14 5.09
N LYS A 20 21.97 -3.95 4.05
CA LYS A 20 22.87 -5.05 3.63
C LYS A 20 23.88 -4.61 2.56
N ILE A 21 23.58 -3.56 1.81
CA ILE A 21 24.34 -3.14 0.62
C ILE A 21 25.26 -1.95 0.96
N LEU A 22 24.90 -1.16 1.96
CA LEU A 22 25.65 0.04 2.36
C LEU A 22 26.53 -0.16 3.60
N GLY A 23 26.55 -1.34 4.21
CA GLY A 23 27.43 -1.65 5.33
C GLY A 23 28.67 -2.43 4.89
N GLU A 24 29.76 -2.36 5.66
CA GLU A 24 30.91 -3.26 5.46
C GLU A 24 30.46 -4.72 5.66
N ILE A 25 30.79 -5.57 4.68
CA ILE A 25 30.39 -6.98 4.65
C ILE A 25 31.33 -7.79 5.55
N ALA A 26 30.78 -8.42 6.57
CA ALA A 26 31.48 -9.42 7.38
C ALA A 26 30.87 -10.81 7.13
N TYR A 27 31.74 -11.82 7.01
CA TYR A 27 31.33 -13.22 6.94
C TYR A 27 31.45 -13.83 8.33
N ASP A 28 30.32 -14.23 8.92
CA ASP A 28 30.28 -14.95 10.19
C ASP A 28 29.17 -16.01 10.16
N ASP A 29 29.44 -17.20 10.70
CA ASP A 29 28.52 -18.36 10.75
C ASP A 29 27.84 -18.75 9.42
N GLY A 30 28.50 -18.54 8.28
CA GLY A 30 27.97 -18.92 6.96
C GLY A 30 26.87 -18.01 6.43
N PHE A 31 26.64 -16.84 7.05
CA PHE A 31 25.74 -15.80 6.57
C PHE A 31 26.49 -14.47 6.41
N MET A 32 26.14 -13.69 5.37
CA MET A 32 26.65 -12.32 5.22
C MET A 32 25.91 -11.40 6.21
N ARG A 33 26.66 -10.73 7.11
CA ARG A 33 26.14 -9.70 8.01
C ARG A 33 26.85 -8.37 7.71
N THR A 34 26.18 -7.24 7.96
CA THR A 34 26.79 -5.91 7.89
C THR A 34 27.27 -5.49 9.29
N SER A 35 28.54 -5.09 9.41
CA SER A 35 29.19 -4.72 10.68
C SER A 35 29.00 -3.25 11.05
N VAL A 36 28.79 -2.39 10.04
CA VAL A 36 28.56 -0.96 10.20
C VAL A 36 27.30 -0.60 9.42
N SER A 37 26.33 0.02 10.10
CA SER A 37 25.16 0.59 9.44
C SER A 37 25.52 2.01 9.00
N PRO A 38 25.33 2.38 7.71
CA PRO A 38 25.51 3.78 7.27
C PRO A 38 24.52 4.73 7.95
N PHE A 39 23.54 4.18 8.68
CA PHE A 39 22.51 4.90 9.44
C PHE A 39 22.96 5.25 10.87
N ASP A 40 24.18 4.85 11.27
CA ASP A 40 24.73 5.10 12.61
C ASP A 40 25.61 6.38 12.66
N GLN A 41 25.82 7.05 11.52
CA GLN A 41 26.57 8.31 11.46
C GLN A 41 25.65 9.51 11.60
N GLU A 42 25.90 10.35 12.61
CA GLU A 42 25.09 11.54 12.95
C GLU A 42 25.12 12.66 11.88
N GLU A 43 25.98 12.59 10.87
CA GLU A 43 26.29 13.73 9.97
C GLU A 43 25.78 13.62 8.52
N VAL A 44 25.10 12.54 8.11
CA VAL A 44 24.57 12.45 6.74
C VAL A 44 23.13 12.97 6.69
N GLU A 45 22.92 14.13 6.06
CA GLU A 45 21.56 14.61 5.78
C GLU A 45 20.76 13.54 5.01
N TYR A 46 19.54 13.24 5.47
CA TYR A 46 18.64 12.22 4.92
C TYR A 46 18.47 12.28 3.38
N ARG A 47 18.51 13.48 2.79
CA ARG A 47 18.43 13.69 1.34
C ARG A 47 19.64 13.12 0.58
N GLY A 48 20.84 13.22 1.15
CA GLY A 48 22.06 12.64 0.58
C GLY A 48 21.96 11.11 0.53
N LEU A 49 21.46 10.51 1.60
CA LEU A 49 21.31 9.06 1.72
C LEU A 49 20.26 8.49 0.75
N GLN A 50 19.12 9.15 0.58
CA GLN A 50 18.11 8.75 -0.43
C GLN A 50 18.71 8.78 -1.84
N SER A 51 19.47 9.81 -2.17
CA SER A 51 20.14 9.92 -3.47
C SER A 51 21.19 8.82 -3.67
N GLN A 52 21.99 8.53 -2.64
CA GLN A 52 22.99 7.46 -2.68
C GLN A 52 22.37 6.07 -2.84
N ILE A 53 21.34 5.74 -2.05
CA ILE A 53 20.58 4.49 -2.20
C ILE A 53 19.99 4.39 -3.61
N GLY A 54 19.41 5.50 -4.09
CA GLY A 54 18.88 5.60 -5.43
C GLY A 54 19.94 5.25 -6.47
N GLN A 55 21.09 5.93 -6.45
CA GLN A 55 22.21 5.70 -7.37
C GLN A 55 22.73 4.27 -7.32
N LEU A 56 22.93 3.72 -6.12
CA LEU A 56 23.41 2.35 -5.94
C LEU A 56 22.45 1.33 -6.51
N LEU A 57 21.15 1.49 -6.29
CA LEU A 57 20.12 0.67 -6.91
C LEU A 57 20.21 0.75 -8.44
N ARG A 58 20.48 1.94 -8.99
CA ARG A 58 20.65 2.10 -10.44
C ARG A 58 21.84 1.31 -10.96
N THR A 59 22.99 1.45 -10.30
CA THR A 59 24.21 0.73 -10.67
C THR A 59 23.95 -0.78 -10.66
N VAL A 60 23.36 -1.31 -9.58
CA VAL A 60 23.07 -2.74 -9.47
C VAL A 60 22.12 -3.21 -10.56
N LEU A 61 21.04 -2.48 -10.85
CA LEU A 61 20.11 -2.85 -11.93
C LEU A 61 20.78 -2.81 -13.30
N ASN A 62 21.62 -1.82 -13.58
CA ASN A 62 22.34 -1.70 -14.85
C ASN A 62 23.36 -2.84 -15.06
N GLU A 63 24.05 -3.27 -14.00
CA GLU A 63 25.01 -4.38 -14.06
C GLU A 63 24.30 -5.74 -14.16
N LEU A 64 23.17 -5.93 -13.48
CA LEU A 64 22.43 -7.19 -13.51
C LEU A 64 21.65 -7.40 -14.80
N PHE A 65 21.11 -6.33 -15.40
CA PHE A 65 20.29 -6.42 -16.60
C PHE A 65 20.93 -7.21 -17.76
N PRO A 66 22.20 -6.99 -18.15
CA PRO A 66 22.83 -7.77 -19.22
C PRO A 66 23.13 -9.23 -18.84
N MET A 67 23.09 -9.57 -17.54
CA MET A 67 23.39 -10.92 -17.03
C MET A 67 22.16 -11.81 -16.88
N VAL A 68 20.95 -11.27 -17.03
CA VAL A 68 19.68 -12.00 -16.85
C VAL A 68 19.02 -12.32 -18.18
N GLU A 69 18.48 -13.53 -18.32
CA GLU A 69 17.78 -13.96 -19.54
C GLU A 69 16.39 -13.31 -19.65
N THR A 70 15.67 -13.19 -18.53
CA THR A 70 14.33 -12.58 -18.50
C THR A 70 14.07 -11.82 -17.20
N ILE A 71 13.34 -10.71 -17.32
CA ILE A 71 12.83 -9.94 -16.18
C ILE A 71 11.31 -9.97 -16.22
N LYS A 72 10.69 -10.26 -15.07
CA LYS A 72 9.24 -10.29 -14.91
C LYS A 72 8.82 -9.60 -13.62
N ILE A 73 7.73 -8.85 -13.70
CA ILE A 73 7.11 -8.27 -12.52
C ILE A 73 6.28 -9.36 -11.86
N LYS A 74 6.73 -9.79 -10.69
CA LYS A 74 6.06 -10.84 -9.91
C LYS A 74 4.95 -10.29 -9.02
N ARG A 75 5.15 -9.09 -8.49
CA ARG A 75 4.25 -8.44 -7.54
C ARG A 75 4.59 -6.95 -7.47
N TRP A 76 3.58 -6.14 -7.25
CA TRP A 76 3.69 -4.70 -7.07
C TRP A 76 2.57 -4.19 -6.17
N ASP A 77 2.77 -3.05 -5.52
CA ASP A 77 1.74 -2.40 -4.71
C ASP A 77 1.26 -1.13 -5.41
N LEU A 78 -0.04 -1.02 -5.63
CA LEU A 78 -0.66 0.21 -6.10
C LEU A 78 -1.05 1.06 -4.90
N ALA A 79 -0.43 2.23 -4.78
CA ALA A 79 -0.74 3.21 -3.75
C ALA A 79 -1.55 4.38 -4.34
N VAL A 80 -2.65 4.73 -3.68
CA VAL A 80 -3.44 5.94 -3.98
C VAL A 80 -3.54 6.78 -2.73
N ASP A 81 -3.17 8.04 -2.86
CA ASP A 81 -3.22 9.04 -1.80
C ASP A 81 -4.52 9.82 -1.85
N VAL A 82 -5.14 9.95 -0.68
CA VAL A 82 -6.40 10.67 -0.46
C VAL A 82 -6.07 11.87 0.44
N PRO A 83 -6.33 13.12 -0.02
CA PRO A 83 -5.90 14.35 0.67
C PRO A 83 -6.82 14.70 1.86
N TYR A 84 -7.06 13.73 2.72
CA TYR A 84 -7.92 13.84 3.90
C TYR A 84 -7.34 13.03 5.07
N GLY A 85 -7.72 13.44 6.29
CA GLY A 85 -7.42 12.73 7.52
C GLY A 85 -8.02 11.32 7.53
N ARG A 86 -7.47 10.45 8.37
CA ARG A 86 -7.82 9.02 8.38
C ARG A 86 -9.25 8.76 8.84
N ASP A 87 -9.77 9.65 9.67
CA ASP A 87 -11.15 9.72 10.18
C ASP A 87 -12.19 10.22 9.15
N CYS A 88 -11.73 10.75 8.01
CA CYS A 88 -12.60 11.15 6.90
C CYS A 88 -12.72 10.06 5.82
N VAL A 89 -11.88 9.02 5.86
CA VAL A 89 -11.79 8.00 4.81
C VAL A 89 -12.37 6.67 5.31
N GLN A 90 -13.50 6.27 4.74
CA GLN A 90 -14.23 5.06 5.12
C GLN A 90 -13.88 3.87 4.24
N LEU A 91 -13.32 2.81 4.83
CA LEU A 91 -13.28 1.49 4.21
C LEU A 91 -14.56 0.72 4.53
N ILE A 92 -15.16 0.08 3.53
CA ILE A 92 -16.28 -0.84 3.70
C ILE A 92 -15.80 -2.27 3.49
N LYS A 93 -15.90 -3.09 4.54
CA LYS A 93 -15.47 -4.48 4.50
C LYS A 93 -16.24 -5.28 3.45
N ASP A 94 -15.51 -6.07 2.67
CA ASP A 94 -16.06 -7.07 1.75
C ASP A 94 -15.88 -8.50 2.31
N ASN A 95 -15.88 -9.51 1.43
CA ASN A 95 -15.77 -10.92 1.84
C ASN A 95 -14.36 -11.32 2.30
N ARG A 96 -13.35 -10.45 2.13
CA ARG A 96 -11.98 -10.72 2.56
C ARG A 96 -11.87 -10.68 4.09
N LYS A 97 -10.82 -11.35 4.61
CA LYS A 97 -10.45 -11.28 6.02
C LYS A 97 -10.15 -9.83 6.38
N TYR A 98 -10.73 -9.35 7.47
CA TYR A 98 -10.49 -8.00 7.97
C TYR A 98 -9.69 -8.07 9.27
N SER A 99 -8.73 -7.16 9.41
CA SER A 99 -8.03 -6.92 10.66
C SER A 99 -7.67 -5.46 10.78
N GLN A 100 -7.58 -4.98 12.01
CA GLN A 100 -7.29 -3.58 12.30
C GLN A 100 -6.21 -3.49 13.37
N PHE A 101 -5.35 -2.50 13.21
CA PHE A 101 -4.44 -2.03 14.26
C PHE A 101 -4.84 -0.61 14.64
N TYR A 102 -5.25 -0.40 15.89
CA TYR A 102 -5.87 0.85 16.34
C TYR A 102 -5.08 1.45 17.50
N LYS A 103 -4.63 2.69 17.34
CA LYS A 103 -4.03 3.49 18.42
C LYS A 103 -4.92 4.69 18.77
N SER A 104 -5.50 5.35 17.77
CA SER A 104 -6.46 6.46 17.96
C SER A 104 -7.38 6.59 16.75
N ALA A 105 -8.35 7.51 16.83
CA ALA A 105 -9.27 7.79 15.73
C ALA A 105 -8.57 8.35 14.47
N GLN A 106 -7.34 8.87 14.61
CA GLN A 106 -6.51 9.34 13.49
C GLN A 106 -5.35 8.38 13.19
N ASP A 107 -4.88 7.62 14.17
CA ASP A 107 -3.79 6.66 14.05
C ASP A 107 -4.35 5.23 14.13
N PHE A 108 -4.89 4.77 13.01
CA PHE A 108 -5.27 3.39 12.84
C PHE A 108 -5.04 2.92 11.40
N THR A 109 -4.80 1.62 11.27
CA THR A 109 -4.58 0.95 10.00
C THR A 109 -5.57 -0.20 9.85
N GLU A 110 -6.27 -0.21 8.72
CA GLU A 110 -7.17 -1.29 8.33
C GLU A 110 -6.50 -2.17 7.27
N TYR A 111 -6.70 -3.48 7.38
CA TYR A 111 -6.24 -4.47 6.42
C TYR A 111 -7.40 -5.31 5.90
N LEU A 112 -7.45 -5.53 4.59
CA LEU A 112 -8.28 -6.57 3.97
C LEU A 112 -7.40 -7.61 3.28
N GLY A 113 -7.83 -8.88 3.35
CA GLY A 113 -7.14 -10.00 2.71
C GLY A 113 -6.04 -10.62 3.59
N CYS A 114 -5.31 -11.56 3.00
CA CYS A 114 -4.23 -12.28 3.68
C CYS A 114 -2.89 -11.57 3.47
N MET A 115 -1.99 -11.67 4.46
CA MET A 115 -0.63 -11.19 4.28
C MET A 115 0.06 -11.93 3.12
N SER A 116 0.81 -11.17 2.32
CA SER A 116 1.59 -11.68 1.18
C SER A 116 0.78 -12.32 0.04
N ALA A 117 -0.55 -12.14 0.02
CA ALA A 117 -1.41 -12.57 -1.07
C ALA A 117 -1.80 -11.37 -1.98
N PRO A 118 -2.03 -11.61 -3.28
CA PRO A 118 -2.68 -10.63 -4.15
C PRO A 118 -4.05 -10.23 -3.60
N GLY A 119 -4.43 -8.98 -3.81
CA GLY A 119 -5.67 -8.40 -3.28
C GLY A 119 -5.60 -8.07 -1.78
N ARG A 120 -4.41 -8.09 -1.16
CA ARG A 120 -4.21 -7.48 0.16
C ARG A 120 -4.38 -5.97 0.05
N VAL A 121 -5.14 -5.40 0.98
CA VAL A 121 -5.36 -3.95 1.08
C VAL A 121 -4.83 -3.45 2.41
N LYS A 122 -4.24 -2.26 2.42
CA LYS A 122 -3.87 -1.50 3.62
C LYS A 122 -4.40 -0.07 3.49
N VAL A 123 -5.17 0.40 4.46
CA VAL A 123 -5.65 1.79 4.53
C VAL A 123 -5.20 2.42 5.84
N TYR A 124 -4.34 3.42 5.76
CA TYR A 124 -3.63 3.99 6.92
C TYR A 124 -3.39 5.48 6.78
N ASN A 125 -3.10 6.11 7.91
CA ASN A 125 -2.71 7.51 7.98
C ASN A 125 -1.25 7.68 7.49
N LYS A 126 -1.08 8.12 6.25
CA LYS A 126 0.23 8.35 5.64
C LYS A 126 0.89 9.60 6.16
N GLN A 127 0.11 10.60 6.57
CA GLN A 127 0.62 11.79 7.24
C GLN A 127 1.43 11.42 8.48
N ILE A 128 0.85 10.62 9.39
CA ILE A 128 1.55 10.21 10.62
C ILE A 128 2.73 9.29 10.30
N GLU A 129 2.55 8.34 9.39
CA GLU A 129 3.59 7.36 9.06
C GLU A 129 4.83 7.99 8.41
N ALA A 130 4.66 9.05 7.61
CA ALA A 130 5.74 9.73 6.91
C ALA A 130 6.11 11.10 7.51
N GLY A 131 5.48 11.53 8.61
CA GLY A 131 5.74 12.81 9.26
C GLY A 131 5.40 14.03 8.39
N LEU A 132 4.30 13.98 7.62
CA LEU A 132 3.88 15.07 6.74
C LEU A 132 3.15 16.19 7.50
N ASP A 133 3.25 17.42 7.01
CA ASP A 133 2.60 18.61 7.57
C ASP A 133 1.15 18.83 7.05
N TYR A 134 0.68 17.95 6.15
CA TYR A 134 -0.67 17.98 5.60
C TYR A 134 -1.40 16.63 5.75
N PRO A 135 -2.74 16.62 5.81
CA PRO A 135 -3.53 15.39 5.94
C PRO A 135 -3.41 14.51 4.70
N LEU A 136 -3.06 13.25 4.93
CA LEU A 136 -2.90 12.26 3.87
C LEU A 136 -3.26 10.85 4.36
N THR A 137 -4.26 10.24 3.75
CA THR A 137 -4.59 8.83 3.93
C THR A 137 -4.16 8.07 2.69
N ARG A 138 -3.50 6.91 2.86
CA ARG A 138 -3.07 6.07 1.73
C ARG A 138 -3.84 4.76 1.70
N ILE A 139 -4.29 4.41 0.49
CA ILE A 139 -4.84 3.12 0.12
C ILE A 139 -3.76 2.36 -0.65
N GLU A 140 -3.27 1.24 -0.13
CA GLU A 140 -2.34 0.35 -0.82
C GLU A 140 -3.04 -0.96 -1.18
N VAL A 141 -2.86 -1.43 -2.41
CA VAL A 141 -3.36 -2.72 -2.88
C VAL A 141 -2.23 -3.52 -3.49
N THR A 142 -1.97 -4.72 -2.96
CA THR A 142 -0.98 -5.65 -3.50
C THR A 142 -1.55 -6.39 -4.70
N LEU A 143 -0.84 -6.35 -5.82
CA LEU A 143 -1.21 -6.94 -7.10
C LEU A 143 -0.07 -7.83 -7.63
N ASP A 144 -0.43 -8.90 -8.33
CA ASP A 144 0.48 -9.81 -9.04
C ASP A 144 0.21 -9.86 -10.55
N SER A 145 -0.82 -9.16 -11.00
CA SER A 145 -1.24 -9.02 -12.39
C SER A 145 -1.06 -7.58 -12.85
N LEU A 146 -0.79 -7.40 -14.15
CA LEU A 146 -0.80 -6.10 -14.83
C LEU A 146 -2.11 -5.90 -15.63
N ASP A 147 -3.12 -6.73 -15.38
CA ASP A 147 -4.44 -6.60 -15.97
C ASP A 147 -5.33 -5.64 -15.16
N TYR A 148 -6.04 -4.76 -15.88
CA TYR A 148 -6.90 -3.75 -15.27
C TYR A 148 -8.12 -4.36 -14.58
N ILE A 149 -8.70 -5.43 -15.15
CA ILE A 149 -9.88 -6.09 -14.57
C ILE A 149 -9.50 -6.78 -13.26
N ASP A 150 -8.33 -7.41 -13.21
CA ASP A 150 -7.80 -7.99 -11.96
C ASP A 150 -7.53 -6.92 -10.90
N CYS A 151 -7.01 -5.76 -11.31
CA CYS A 151 -6.87 -4.60 -10.43
C CYS A 151 -8.23 -4.16 -9.85
N CYS A 152 -9.25 -3.97 -10.70
CA CYS A 152 -10.59 -3.59 -10.26
C CYS A 152 -11.22 -4.62 -9.31
N ARG A 153 -10.99 -5.93 -9.53
CA ARG A 153 -11.48 -7.00 -8.64
C ARG A 153 -10.85 -6.96 -7.25
N CYS A 154 -9.59 -6.56 -7.18
CA CYS A 154 -8.84 -6.44 -5.94
C CYS A 154 -9.07 -5.09 -5.22
N TRP A 155 -9.56 -4.09 -5.95
CA TRP A 155 -9.76 -2.75 -5.42
C TRP A 155 -10.80 -2.73 -4.27
N PRO A 156 -10.48 -2.09 -3.12
CA PRO A 156 -11.40 -2.00 -1.99
C PRO A 156 -12.52 -0.99 -2.22
N ASN A 157 -13.62 -1.16 -1.48
CA ASN A 157 -14.67 -0.16 -1.39
C ASN A 157 -14.28 0.91 -0.36
N VAL A 158 -13.55 1.94 -0.80
CA VAL A 158 -13.14 3.08 0.03
C VAL A 158 -13.87 4.34 -0.41
N TYR A 159 -14.22 5.20 0.54
CA TYR A 159 -15.01 6.42 0.33
C TYR A 159 -14.48 7.57 1.17
N THR A 160 -14.78 8.81 0.79
CA THR A 160 -14.77 9.96 1.71
C THR A 160 -16.13 10.08 2.40
N ARG A 161 -16.12 10.54 3.64
CA ARG A 161 -17.34 10.90 4.38
C ARG A 161 -17.82 12.26 3.94
N LYS A 162 -19.13 12.39 3.76
CA LYS A 162 -19.77 13.67 3.49
C LYS A 162 -19.78 14.53 4.74
N VAL A 163 -19.63 15.84 4.53
CA VAL A 163 -20.01 16.83 5.54
C VAL A 163 -21.53 16.95 5.48
N ILE A 164 -22.20 16.63 6.59
CA ILE A 164 -23.66 16.59 6.67
C ILE A 164 -24.10 17.66 7.66
N ASP A 165 -25.10 18.45 7.27
CA ASP A 165 -25.81 19.27 8.23
C ASP A 165 -26.69 18.37 9.11
N LEU A 166 -26.24 18.20 10.36
CA LEU A 166 -26.93 17.36 11.31
C LEU A 166 -28.31 17.93 11.66
N ALA A 167 -28.51 19.26 11.67
CA ALA A 167 -29.76 19.90 12.10
C ALA A 167 -30.94 19.57 11.18
N GLU A 168 -30.69 19.38 9.89
CA GLU A 168 -31.71 19.07 8.88
C GLU A 168 -31.84 17.57 8.58
N SER A 169 -30.98 16.75 9.20
CA SER A 169 -30.88 15.32 8.92
C SER A 169 -31.74 14.48 9.84
N LYS A 170 -32.19 13.31 9.36
CA LYS A 170 -32.89 12.34 10.20
C LYS A 170 -31.97 11.82 11.31
N VAL A 171 -32.51 11.59 12.52
CA VAL A 171 -31.76 11.11 13.69
C VAL A 171 -30.84 9.91 13.39
N MET A 172 -31.30 8.93 12.60
CA MET A 172 -30.47 7.77 12.23
C MET A 172 -29.23 8.16 11.39
N VAL A 173 -29.36 9.17 10.52
CA VAL A 173 -28.23 9.69 9.74
C VAL A 173 -27.24 10.38 10.68
N GLN A 174 -27.73 11.17 11.64
CA GLN A 174 -26.89 11.84 12.63
C GLN A 174 -26.09 10.81 13.45
N LEU A 175 -26.78 9.80 14.02
CA LEU A 175 -26.15 8.76 14.84
C LEU A 175 -25.09 7.96 14.07
N LEU A 176 -25.33 7.67 12.79
CA LEU A 176 -24.36 6.99 11.93
C LEU A 176 -23.20 7.92 11.54
N ALA A 177 -23.47 9.19 11.29
CA ALA A 177 -22.46 10.20 10.96
C ALA A 177 -21.55 10.54 12.15
N GLU A 178 -22.00 10.32 13.38
CA GLU A 178 -21.17 10.46 14.58
C GLU A 178 -20.31 9.23 14.87
N GLN A 179 -20.60 8.08 14.25
CA GLN A 179 -19.77 6.89 14.47
C GLN A 179 -18.34 7.13 13.94
N PRO A 180 -17.33 6.68 14.69
CA PRO A 180 -15.97 6.53 14.17
C PRO A 180 -15.95 5.70 12.88
N VAL A 181 -15.03 6.02 11.98
CA VAL A 181 -14.88 5.34 10.68
C VAL A 181 -14.78 3.83 10.83
N ASP A 182 -14.02 3.35 11.81
CA ASP A 182 -13.81 1.93 12.07
C ASP A 182 -15.07 1.18 12.52
N ARG A 183 -16.11 1.91 12.97
CA ARG A 183 -17.34 1.33 13.53
C ARG A 183 -18.55 1.46 12.63
N MET A 184 -18.60 2.46 11.75
CA MET A 184 -19.78 2.69 10.91
C MET A 184 -20.12 1.47 10.04
N ASP A 185 -19.12 0.78 9.47
CA ASP A 185 -19.36 -0.41 8.65
C ASP A 185 -20.01 -1.57 9.45
N TYR A 186 -19.72 -1.70 10.74
CA TYR A 186 -20.33 -2.72 11.60
C TYR A 186 -21.87 -2.56 11.63
N TYR A 187 -22.37 -1.33 11.75
CA TYR A 187 -23.82 -1.07 11.74
C TYR A 187 -24.40 -1.20 10.33
N LEU A 188 -23.71 -0.69 9.31
CA LEU A 188 -24.17 -0.80 7.92
C LEU A 188 -24.30 -2.26 7.46
N ARG A 189 -23.49 -3.19 7.99
CA ARG A 189 -23.59 -4.63 7.69
C ARG A 189 -24.80 -5.34 8.30
N GLN A 190 -25.44 -4.75 9.31
CA GLN A 190 -26.65 -5.30 9.93
C GLN A 190 -27.93 -4.88 9.21
N MET A 191 -27.84 -3.92 8.29
CA MET A 191 -28.97 -3.41 7.53
C MET A 191 -29.26 -4.26 6.30
N SER A 192 -30.52 -4.27 5.87
CA SER A 192 -30.89 -4.82 4.55
C SER A 192 -30.18 -4.08 3.42
N ALA A 193 -29.95 -4.74 2.30
CA ALA A 193 -29.21 -4.16 1.17
C ALA A 193 -29.79 -2.82 0.65
N PRO A 194 -31.13 -2.64 0.51
CA PRO A 194 -31.71 -1.36 0.09
C PRO A 194 -31.44 -0.24 1.11
N THR A 195 -31.59 -0.55 2.40
CA THR A 195 -31.35 0.39 3.50
C THR A 195 -29.89 0.79 3.59
N LYS A 196 -28.97 -0.18 3.49
CA LYS A 196 -27.52 0.04 3.45
C LYS A 196 -27.14 0.97 2.29
N ARG A 197 -27.68 0.74 1.10
CA ARG A 197 -27.43 1.57 -0.09
C ARG A 197 -27.90 3.01 0.12
N ARG A 198 -29.09 3.20 0.69
CA ARG A 198 -29.64 4.52 1.02
C ARG A 198 -28.74 5.27 1.99
N TYR A 199 -28.35 4.66 3.11
CA TYR A 199 -27.50 5.34 4.10
C TYR A 199 -26.09 5.60 3.59
N LYS A 200 -25.49 4.67 2.84
CA LYS A 200 -24.22 4.93 2.15
C LYS A 200 -24.31 6.17 1.27
N ALA A 201 -25.36 6.31 0.46
CA ALA A 201 -25.52 7.46 -0.42
C ALA A 201 -25.68 8.79 0.33
N LEU A 202 -26.25 8.76 1.54
CA LEU A 202 -26.40 9.94 2.40
C LEU A 202 -25.09 10.29 3.14
N LEU A 203 -24.33 9.29 3.58
CA LEU A 203 -23.17 9.45 4.47
C LEU A 203 -21.83 9.53 3.74
N LEU A 204 -21.74 8.95 2.55
CA LEU A 204 -20.50 8.74 1.81
C LEU A 204 -20.60 9.35 0.41
N ASP A 205 -19.45 9.78 -0.11
CA ASP A 205 -19.30 10.16 -1.51
C ASP A 205 -19.26 8.95 -2.44
N ARG A 206 -18.88 9.16 -3.69
CA ARG A 206 -18.60 8.06 -4.63
C ARG A 206 -17.39 7.26 -4.13
N PRO A 207 -17.38 5.94 -4.33
CA PRO A 207 -16.21 5.15 -4.00
C PRO A 207 -15.02 5.64 -4.84
N PHE A 208 -13.83 5.54 -4.27
CA PHE A 208 -12.61 5.70 -5.05
C PHE A 208 -12.55 4.62 -6.12
N GLU A 209 -12.26 5.03 -7.35
CA GLU A 209 -12.07 4.15 -8.49
C GLU A 209 -10.74 4.52 -9.16
N ILE A 210 -10.05 3.51 -9.69
CA ILE A 210 -8.87 3.75 -10.51
C ILE A 210 -9.34 3.85 -11.94
N GLU A 211 -9.12 4.98 -12.58
CA GLU A 211 -9.46 5.14 -13.99
C GLU A 211 -8.54 4.31 -14.88
N GLY A 212 -9.11 3.60 -15.86
CA GLY A 212 -8.37 2.79 -16.82
C GLY A 212 -7.20 3.52 -17.51
N PRO A 213 -7.35 4.78 -17.96
CA PRO A 213 -6.23 5.54 -18.53
C PRO A 213 -5.06 5.74 -17.54
N ILE A 214 -5.35 6.01 -16.26
CA ILE A 214 -4.34 6.16 -15.21
C ILE A 214 -3.63 4.83 -14.97
N PHE A 215 -4.39 3.75 -14.85
CA PHE A 215 -3.83 2.41 -14.70
C PHE A 215 -2.93 2.03 -15.87
N ASN A 216 -3.37 2.31 -17.11
CA ASN A 216 -2.58 2.02 -18.31
C ASN A 216 -1.25 2.78 -18.33
N LYS A 217 -1.23 4.04 -17.87
CA LYS A 217 0.02 4.80 -17.73
C LYS A 217 0.99 4.13 -16.74
N LEU A 218 0.49 3.70 -15.59
CA LEU A 218 1.28 2.97 -14.58
C LEU A 218 1.78 1.63 -15.12
N ARG A 219 0.90 0.88 -15.80
CA ARG A 219 1.23 -0.38 -16.46
C ARG A 219 2.34 -0.19 -17.49
N SER A 220 2.26 0.83 -18.33
CA SER A 220 3.32 1.13 -19.32
C SER A 220 4.65 1.40 -18.63
N GLN A 221 4.67 2.19 -17.55
CA GLN A 221 5.90 2.41 -16.77
C GLN A 221 6.46 1.12 -16.18
N LEU A 222 5.61 0.25 -15.64
CA LEU A 222 6.01 -1.04 -15.10
C LEU A 222 6.57 -1.97 -16.19
N LEU A 223 5.97 -2.03 -17.37
CA LEU A 223 6.46 -2.84 -18.48
C LEU A 223 7.86 -2.39 -18.95
N ARG A 224 8.15 -1.09 -18.93
CA ARG A 224 9.48 -0.56 -19.24
C ARG A 224 10.58 -1.12 -18.33
N TYR A 225 10.26 -1.44 -17.07
CA TYR A 225 11.23 -2.08 -16.17
C TYR A 225 11.61 -3.50 -16.62
N GLN A 226 10.73 -4.20 -17.35
CA GLN A 226 11.06 -5.51 -17.92
C GLN A 226 12.01 -5.38 -19.12
N GLU A 227 12.06 -4.20 -19.74
CA GLU A 227 12.92 -3.86 -20.87
C GLU A 227 14.24 -3.20 -20.43
N GLY A 228 14.48 -3.04 -19.12
CA GLY A 228 15.69 -2.42 -18.57
C GLY A 228 15.63 -0.90 -18.45
N ASN A 229 14.46 -0.30 -18.72
CA ASN A 229 14.25 1.14 -18.69
C ASN A 229 13.74 1.58 -17.30
N PHE A 230 14.62 1.61 -16.29
CA PHE A 230 14.25 1.78 -14.87
C PHE A 230 14.05 3.23 -14.38
N TYR A 231 14.31 4.24 -15.21
CA TYR A 231 14.67 5.58 -14.71
C TYR A 231 13.84 6.73 -15.26
N GLU A 232 12.80 6.43 -16.04
CA GLU A 232 11.91 7.42 -16.66
C GLU A 232 10.49 7.38 -16.09
#